data_AF-A0AAD6RQJ1-F1
#
_entry.id   AF-A0AAD6RQJ1-F1
#
_cell.length_a   1.000
_cell.length_b   1.000
_cell.length_c   1.000
_cell.angle_alpha   90.00
_cell.angle_beta   90.00
_cell.angle_gamma   90.00
#
_symmetry.space_group_name_H-M   'P 1'
#
loop_
_entity.id
_entity.type
_entity.pdbx_description
1 polymer ?
#
loop_
_entity_poly.entity_id
_entity_poly.type
_entity_poly.pdbx_seq_one_letter_code
_entity_poly.pdbx_strand_id
1 'polypeptide(L)'
;MASSEIEIVSSESKQIPNGVAVNVIDVFSASAYGDLDKLRKFVEEDKASLSTPDGNGYYALQWASLNNFPDVAQYIIEHGGDVNQNDNLRQTALHWAAVRGSIAVADVLLQNGGRVETADANGYRAVHVAAQYGQTGFLNHIGAKYRADFDAVDNEGRSPLHWAAYKGYADTIRLLLFRDAYQGRQDREVAGVLELSLHSNFIVGFMVLGCTPLHWAALRGNIEACTILVHAGTKQELAVKDKAGFTPAQVASDKGHRDIALFLSNAQRAQSNHWKDKIRSGKMGDVGFAPILLSIILILMFLFINSVIAAPNLPKVTAVVGLWGWTALSLAFVSIIMFYRCSSKDPGFIKRLGDLNKDTDSEDPLLNIDLNNSSVWTGNWSQLCPTCKIIRPVRSKHCPTCKRCIEQFDHHCPWISNCVGKRNKRDFFIFICLATSSSFLAAIIAVQRVWTAAQSLNIEESWIRYVVVHHPGVVAFLVLDVVVFIAATTLTTAQASQIARNITTNEFANAIRYGYLRGPDGRFRNPYNHGCRKNCADFLVQGYTDDNEIAWPPLQQVAS
;
A
#
# COMPACT_ATOMS: atom_id res chain seq x y z
N MET A 1 -15.96 25.13 -11.22
CA MET A 1 -14.80 25.71 -10.53
C MET A 1 -14.05 26.53 -11.56
N ALA A 2 -13.97 27.85 -11.39
CA ALA A 2 -12.97 28.64 -12.11
C ALA A 2 -11.59 28.11 -11.68
N SER A 3 -10.68 27.92 -12.63
CA SER A 3 -9.37 27.33 -12.38
C SER A 3 -8.57 28.20 -11.39
N SER A 4 -8.39 27.73 -10.16
CA SER A 4 -7.33 28.17 -9.26
C SER A 4 -6.03 27.40 -9.50
N GLU A 5 -5.96 26.58 -10.56
CA GLU A 5 -4.68 26.07 -11.01
C GLU A 5 -3.88 27.27 -11.48
N ILE A 6 -2.77 27.56 -10.79
CA ILE A 6 -1.71 28.39 -11.34
C ILE A 6 -1.42 27.75 -12.70
N GLU A 7 -1.72 28.47 -13.79
CA GLU A 7 -1.41 28.00 -15.14
C GLU A 7 0.09 27.78 -15.19
N ILE A 8 0.49 26.52 -15.01
CA ILE A 8 1.85 26.10 -15.25
C ILE A 8 1.98 26.18 -16.76
N VAL A 9 2.45 27.32 -17.28
CA VAL A 9 2.95 27.38 -18.64
C VAL A 9 3.96 26.25 -18.71
N SER A 10 3.63 25.23 -19.50
CA SER A 10 4.53 24.13 -19.74
C SER A 10 5.74 24.75 -20.43
N SER A 11 6.79 25.03 -19.68
CA SER A 11 8.12 24.76 -20.20
C SER A 11 8.10 23.26 -20.44
N GLU A 12 7.69 22.85 -21.64
CA GLU A 12 8.01 21.53 -22.14
C GLU A 12 9.44 21.25 -21.68
N SER A 13 9.66 20.09 -21.09
CA SER A 13 10.97 19.49 -20.95
C SER A 13 11.58 19.16 -22.33
N LYS A 14 11.48 20.08 -23.29
CA LYS A 14 12.57 20.27 -24.22
C LYS A 14 13.75 20.61 -23.32
N GLN A 15 14.65 19.64 -23.18
CA GLN A 15 16.06 19.98 -23.34
C GLN A 15 16.08 21.04 -24.42
N ILE A 16 16.28 22.30 -24.03
CA ILE A 16 16.40 23.38 -25.00
C ILE A 16 17.46 22.86 -25.95
N PRO A 17 17.14 22.63 -27.24
CA PRO A 17 18.15 22.15 -28.18
C PRO A 17 19.31 23.12 -28.05
N ASN A 18 20.53 22.60 -27.83
CA ASN A 18 21.74 23.42 -27.73
C ASN A 18 21.70 24.48 -28.83
N GLY A 19 21.43 25.75 -28.47
CA GLY A 19 21.38 26.88 -29.41
C GLY A 19 20.15 27.77 -29.46
N VAL A 20 19.04 27.53 -28.73
CA VAL A 20 17.96 28.54 -28.64
C VAL A 20 18.23 29.48 -27.47
N ALA A 21 18.69 30.69 -27.77
CA ALA A 21 18.91 31.74 -26.76
C ALA A 21 17.57 32.11 -26.11
N VAL A 22 17.44 31.84 -24.81
CA VAL A 22 16.30 32.31 -24.01
C VAL A 22 16.38 33.83 -23.94
N ASN A 23 15.38 34.52 -24.50
CA ASN A 23 15.36 35.97 -24.55
C ASN A 23 14.90 36.53 -23.20
N VAL A 24 15.85 36.80 -22.31
CA VAL A 24 15.63 37.52 -21.04
C VAL A 24 15.60 39.01 -21.34
N ILE A 25 14.42 39.62 -21.21
CA ILE A 25 14.14 41.00 -21.65
C ILE A 25 13.71 41.93 -20.52
N ASP A 26 13.36 41.38 -19.36
CA ASP A 26 12.85 42.12 -18.21
C ASP A 26 13.15 41.40 -16.89
N VAL A 27 12.81 42.05 -15.77
CA VAL A 27 13.00 41.49 -14.42
C VAL A 27 12.24 40.18 -14.20
N PHE A 28 11.10 39.98 -14.87
CA PHE A 28 10.25 38.80 -14.70
C PHE A 28 10.84 37.57 -15.40
N SER A 29 11.24 37.71 -16.66
CA SER A 29 11.94 36.66 -17.41
C SER A 29 13.31 36.35 -16.79
N ALA A 30 14.06 37.35 -16.33
CA ALA A 30 15.29 37.13 -15.58
C ALA A 30 15.02 36.29 -14.31
N SER A 31 13.94 36.59 -13.59
CA SER A 31 13.55 35.85 -12.39
C SER A 31 13.04 34.44 -12.69
N ALA A 32 12.31 34.26 -13.79
CA ALA A 32 11.76 32.97 -14.21
C ALA A 32 12.84 32.01 -14.73
N TYR A 33 13.97 32.51 -15.23
CA TYR A 33 15.07 31.72 -15.78
C TYR A 33 16.34 31.70 -14.91
N GLY A 34 16.36 32.42 -13.79
CA GLY A 34 17.49 32.40 -12.86
C GLY A 34 18.70 33.23 -13.31
N ASP A 35 18.51 34.19 -14.22
CA ASP A 35 19.58 35.04 -14.74
C ASP A 35 19.82 36.24 -13.80
N LEU A 36 20.52 35.98 -12.69
CA LEU A 36 20.79 36.98 -11.65
C LEU A 36 21.58 38.18 -12.18
N ASP A 37 22.51 37.97 -13.12
CA ASP A 37 23.34 39.03 -13.69
C ASP A 37 22.49 40.02 -14.51
N LYS A 38 21.56 39.53 -15.34
CA LYS A 38 20.63 40.42 -16.04
C LYS A 38 19.63 41.06 -15.11
N LEU A 39 19.14 40.34 -14.11
CA LEU A 39 18.26 40.93 -13.09
C LEU A 39 18.94 42.13 -12.42
N ARG A 40 20.20 41.98 -12.03
CA ARG A 40 21.02 43.08 -11.47
C ARG A 40 21.11 44.25 -12.43
N LYS A 41 21.43 44.01 -13.70
CA LYS A 41 21.48 45.09 -14.71
C LYS A 41 20.16 45.84 -14.82
N PHE A 42 19.04 45.12 -14.93
CA PHE A 42 17.72 45.75 -15.02
C PHE A 42 17.38 46.59 -13.78
N VAL A 43 17.75 46.13 -12.58
CA VAL A 43 17.45 46.84 -11.32
C VAL A 43 18.42 48.01 -11.07
N GLU A 44 19.72 47.80 -11.32
CA GLU A 44 20.78 48.74 -10.97
C GLU A 44 21.00 49.80 -12.07
N GLU A 45 21.00 49.40 -13.34
CA GLU A 45 21.23 50.28 -14.49
C GLU A 45 19.91 50.86 -14.99
N ASP A 46 18.93 50.00 -15.33
CA ASP A 46 17.65 50.43 -15.92
C ASP A 46 16.61 50.91 -14.88
N LYS A 47 16.94 50.81 -13.58
CA LYS A 47 16.07 51.18 -12.45
C LYS A 47 14.69 50.51 -12.48
N ALA A 48 14.62 49.29 -13.01
CA ALA A 48 13.40 48.49 -13.01
C ALA A 48 12.93 48.19 -11.58
N SER A 49 11.62 48.27 -11.36
CA SER A 49 11.02 48.00 -10.05
C SER A 49 10.78 46.50 -9.85
N LEU A 50 11.08 46.01 -8.65
CA LEU A 50 10.77 44.65 -8.20
C LEU A 50 9.48 44.55 -7.39
N SER A 51 8.87 45.69 -7.06
CA SER A 51 7.63 45.80 -6.29
C SER A 51 6.39 46.01 -7.15
N THR A 52 6.53 45.97 -8.48
CA THR A 52 5.43 46.07 -9.44
C THR A 52 5.18 44.73 -10.12
N PRO A 53 3.92 44.34 -10.34
CA PRO A 53 3.61 43.10 -11.06
C PRO A 53 3.81 43.25 -12.57
N ASP A 54 3.91 42.11 -13.25
CA ASP A 54 3.87 41.99 -14.70
C ASP A 54 2.45 42.25 -15.25
N GLY A 55 2.29 42.12 -16.58
CA GLY A 55 1.00 42.32 -17.25
C GLY A 55 -0.11 41.36 -16.81
N ASN A 56 0.22 40.25 -16.15
CA ASN A 56 -0.73 39.26 -15.63
C ASN A 56 -1.02 39.45 -14.13
N GLY A 57 -0.35 40.40 -13.47
CA GLY A 57 -0.48 40.63 -12.04
C GLY A 57 0.48 39.82 -11.17
N TYR A 58 1.53 39.22 -11.75
CA TYR A 58 2.50 38.41 -11.02
C TYR A 58 3.80 39.17 -10.75
N TYR A 59 4.40 38.94 -9.60
CA TYR A 59 5.62 39.62 -9.16
C TYR A 59 6.86 38.81 -9.50
N ALA A 60 8.00 39.47 -9.71
CA ALA A 60 9.28 38.84 -9.99
C ALA A 60 9.63 37.74 -8.98
N LEU A 61 9.34 37.97 -7.69
CA LEU A 61 9.58 37.00 -6.61
C LEU A 61 8.77 35.70 -6.79
N GLN A 62 7.55 35.77 -7.34
CA GLN A 62 6.72 34.60 -7.59
C GLN A 62 7.29 33.72 -8.71
N TRP A 63 7.82 34.34 -9.78
CA TRP A 63 8.50 33.66 -10.87
C TRP A 63 9.79 32.94 -10.41
N ALA A 64 10.61 33.61 -9.60
CA ALA A 64 11.80 33.00 -8.98
C ALA A 64 11.43 31.83 -8.06
N SER A 65 10.33 31.96 -7.32
CA SER A 65 9.84 30.94 -6.39
C SER A 65 9.31 29.70 -7.09
N LEU A 66 8.54 29.86 -8.17
CA LEU A 66 8.06 28.74 -8.96
C LEU A 66 9.21 27.90 -9.52
N ASN A 67 10.29 28.54 -9.98
CA ASN A 67 11.42 27.86 -10.64
C ASN A 67 12.60 27.51 -9.71
N ASN A 68 12.45 27.73 -8.40
CA ASN A 68 13.44 27.37 -7.38
C ASN A 68 14.81 28.06 -7.53
N PHE A 69 14.82 29.38 -7.77
CA PHE A 69 16.05 30.20 -7.78
C PHE A 69 16.22 30.99 -6.45
N PRO A 70 16.85 30.40 -5.42
CA PRO A 70 16.95 31.01 -4.09
C PRO A 70 17.82 32.27 -4.05
N ASP A 71 18.87 32.33 -4.85
CA ASP A 71 19.76 33.48 -5.02
C ASP A 71 19.06 34.67 -5.64
N VAL A 72 18.28 34.43 -6.70
CA VAL A 72 17.41 35.44 -7.31
C VAL A 72 16.34 35.90 -6.34
N ALA A 73 15.67 34.98 -5.65
CA ALA A 73 14.65 35.33 -4.65
C ALA A 73 15.23 36.18 -3.52
N GLN A 74 16.42 35.82 -3.01
CA GLN A 74 17.12 36.59 -1.98
C GLN A 74 17.46 38.00 -2.48
N TYR A 75 18.03 38.13 -3.68
CA TYR A 75 18.32 39.44 -4.28
C TYR A 75 17.06 40.30 -4.39
N ILE A 76 15.95 39.72 -4.85
CA ILE A 76 14.69 40.45 -5.00
C ILE A 76 14.19 41.00 -3.67
N ILE A 77 14.26 40.20 -2.60
CA ILE A 77 13.84 40.61 -1.25
C ILE A 77 14.75 41.73 -0.72
N GLU A 78 16.07 41.61 -0.89
CA GLU A 78 17.04 42.62 -0.46
C GLU A 78 16.87 43.96 -1.18
N HIS A 79 16.33 43.94 -2.41
CA HIS A 79 16.13 45.12 -3.25
C HIS A 79 14.67 45.58 -3.30
N GLY A 80 13.91 45.32 -2.23
CA GLY A 80 12.59 45.92 -1.99
C GLY A 80 11.39 45.10 -2.47
N GLY A 81 11.59 43.85 -2.89
CA GLY A 81 10.49 42.91 -3.13
C GLY A 81 9.84 42.46 -1.82
N ASP A 82 8.53 42.64 -1.68
CA ASP A 82 7.80 42.17 -0.51
C ASP A 82 7.57 40.65 -0.58
N VAL A 83 8.14 39.93 0.39
CA VAL A 83 8.02 38.47 0.55
C VAL A 83 6.58 37.98 0.70
N ASN A 84 5.69 38.83 1.22
CA ASN A 84 4.28 38.53 1.45
C ASN A 84 3.36 39.15 0.39
N GLN A 85 3.92 39.71 -0.68
CA GLN A 85 3.15 40.32 -1.75
C GLN A 85 2.16 39.33 -2.36
N ASN A 86 0.95 39.81 -2.57
CA ASN A 86 -0.17 39.05 -3.12
C ASN A 86 -0.36 39.38 -4.62
N ASP A 87 -0.57 38.35 -5.44
CA ASP A 87 -1.11 38.51 -6.78
C ASP A 87 -2.64 38.70 -6.79
N ASN A 88 -3.23 38.72 -7.99
CA ASN A 88 -4.66 38.87 -8.23
C ASN A 88 -5.53 37.79 -7.56
N LEU A 89 -4.98 36.61 -7.27
CA LEU A 89 -5.67 35.52 -6.55
C LEU A 89 -5.31 35.49 -5.07
N ARG A 90 -4.62 36.52 -4.58
CA ARG A 90 -4.04 36.62 -3.24
C ARG A 90 -3.00 35.54 -2.93
N GLN A 91 -2.38 34.95 -3.95
CA GLN A 91 -1.31 33.99 -3.75
C GLN A 91 0.00 34.73 -3.49
N THR A 92 0.80 34.18 -2.58
CA THR A 92 2.15 34.69 -2.26
C THR A 92 3.22 33.89 -3.01
N ALA A 93 4.46 34.38 -3.00
CA ALA A 93 5.61 33.63 -3.50
C ALA A 93 5.72 32.20 -2.92
N LEU A 94 5.30 31.99 -1.66
CA LEU A 94 5.31 30.67 -1.03
C LEU A 94 4.28 29.71 -1.64
N HIS A 95 3.12 30.21 -2.11
CA HIS A 95 2.15 29.39 -2.84
C HIS A 95 2.75 28.92 -4.17
N TRP A 96 3.46 29.79 -4.87
CA TRP A 96 4.13 29.47 -6.13
C TRP A 96 5.26 28.45 -5.94
N ALA A 97 6.06 28.60 -4.87
CA ALA A 97 7.05 27.60 -4.48
C ALA A 97 6.41 26.21 -4.22
N ALA A 98 5.22 26.18 -3.62
CA ALA A 98 4.49 24.96 -3.31
C ALA A 98 3.97 24.20 -4.55
N VAL A 99 3.82 24.86 -5.70
CA VAL A 99 3.38 24.21 -6.96
C VAL A 99 4.44 23.21 -7.45
N ARG A 100 5.71 23.61 -7.45
CA ARG A 100 6.84 22.79 -7.94
C ARG A 100 7.70 22.19 -6.83
N GLY A 101 7.34 22.42 -5.57
CA GLY A 101 8.08 21.90 -4.43
C GLY A 101 9.44 22.54 -4.25
N SER A 102 9.55 23.84 -4.54
CA SER A 102 10.78 24.64 -4.49
C SER A 102 11.25 24.89 -3.04
N ILE A 103 11.84 23.86 -2.41
CA ILE A 103 12.25 23.89 -0.99
C ILE A 103 13.29 24.98 -0.71
N ALA A 104 14.29 25.14 -1.58
CA ALA A 104 15.37 26.10 -1.37
C ALA A 104 14.87 27.55 -1.37
N VAL A 105 13.97 27.89 -2.31
CA VAL A 105 13.33 29.22 -2.28
C VAL A 105 12.39 29.35 -1.09
N ALA A 106 11.62 28.32 -0.73
CA ALA A 106 10.75 28.41 0.44
C ALA A 106 11.53 28.70 1.73
N ASP A 107 12.74 28.15 1.88
CA ASP A 107 13.65 28.50 2.97
C ASP A 107 13.98 29.99 2.98
N VAL A 108 14.37 30.55 1.83
CA VAL A 108 14.65 31.99 1.66
C VAL A 108 13.42 32.82 2.03
N LEU A 109 12.25 32.49 1.47
CA LEU A 109 11.01 33.23 1.73
C LEU A 109 10.66 33.22 3.22
N LEU A 110 10.66 32.04 3.86
CA LEU A 110 10.23 31.89 5.25
C LEU A 110 11.25 32.48 6.24
N GLN A 111 12.55 32.44 5.93
CA GLN A 111 13.59 33.09 6.74
C GLN A 111 13.51 34.62 6.68
N ASN A 112 13.09 35.17 5.53
CA ASN A 112 12.92 36.61 5.35
C ASN A 112 11.51 37.12 5.73
N GLY A 113 10.79 36.40 6.59
CA GLY A 113 9.50 36.85 7.14
C GLY A 113 8.26 36.49 6.31
N GLY A 114 8.40 35.57 5.35
CA GLY A 114 7.27 34.95 4.66
C GLY A 114 6.33 34.24 5.64
N ARG A 115 5.04 34.48 5.51
CA ARG A 115 4.01 33.92 6.39
C ARG A 115 3.52 32.58 5.88
N VAL A 116 3.89 31.50 6.58
CA VAL A 116 3.57 30.10 6.22
C VAL A 116 2.06 29.83 6.13
N GLU A 117 1.26 30.48 6.97
CA GLU A 117 -0.19 30.28 7.06
C GLU A 117 -1.01 31.27 6.23
N THR A 118 -0.39 32.06 5.34
CA THR A 118 -1.14 32.97 4.46
C THR A 118 -2.08 32.16 3.59
N ALA A 119 -3.33 32.62 3.54
CA ALA A 119 -4.37 32.03 2.70
C ALA A 119 -4.64 32.91 1.48
N ASP A 120 -4.82 32.28 0.33
CA ASP A 120 -5.22 32.92 -0.92
C ASP A 120 -6.72 33.27 -0.94
N ALA A 121 -7.24 33.72 -2.08
CA ALA A 121 -8.64 34.11 -2.23
C ALA A 121 -9.64 32.97 -1.96
N ASN A 122 -9.23 31.71 -2.16
CA ASN A 122 -10.03 30.51 -1.92
C ASN A 122 -9.75 29.87 -0.55
N GLY A 123 -8.90 30.50 0.27
CA GLY A 123 -8.48 29.96 1.56
C GLY A 123 -7.36 28.93 1.44
N TYR A 124 -6.77 28.72 0.25
CA TYR A 124 -5.66 27.80 0.11
C TYR A 124 -4.44 28.40 0.79
N ARG A 125 -3.74 27.55 1.52
CA ARG A 125 -2.40 27.81 2.05
C ARG A 125 -1.37 27.03 1.25
N ALA A 126 -0.09 27.28 1.45
CA ALA A 126 0.99 26.53 0.79
C ALA A 126 0.85 25.00 0.94
N VAL A 127 0.34 24.52 2.09
CA VAL A 127 0.06 23.08 2.33
C VAL A 127 -1.02 22.51 1.41
N HIS A 128 -2.05 23.30 1.05
CA HIS A 128 -3.11 22.88 0.13
C HIS A 128 -2.57 22.75 -1.29
N VAL A 129 -1.81 23.76 -1.73
CA VAL A 129 -1.16 23.77 -3.05
C VAL A 129 -0.19 22.60 -3.16
N ALA A 130 0.71 22.40 -2.18
CA ALA A 130 1.63 21.28 -2.18
C ALA A 130 0.91 19.93 -2.24
N ALA A 131 -0.22 19.79 -1.55
CA ALA A 131 -1.03 18.57 -1.61
C ALA A 131 -1.75 18.37 -2.96
N GLN A 132 -2.23 19.45 -3.57
CA GLN A 132 -2.87 19.46 -4.88
C GLN A 132 -1.89 19.17 -6.03
N TYR A 133 -0.60 19.40 -5.85
CA TYR A 133 0.45 19.13 -6.84
C TYR A 133 1.39 17.97 -6.45
N GLY A 134 1.11 17.27 -5.36
CA GLY A 134 1.87 16.07 -4.96
C GLY A 134 3.27 16.35 -4.43
N GLN A 135 3.55 17.57 -3.96
CA GLN A 135 4.87 18.00 -3.48
C GLN A 135 5.13 17.52 -2.04
N THR A 136 5.25 16.20 -1.86
CA THR A 136 5.38 15.55 -0.54
C THR A 136 6.61 16.04 0.24
N GLY A 137 7.76 16.19 -0.43
CA GLY A 137 9.00 16.65 0.20
C GLY A 137 8.89 18.09 0.71
N PHE A 138 8.34 18.98 -0.12
CA PHE A 138 8.06 20.36 0.27
C PHE A 138 7.10 20.44 1.46
N LEU A 139 6.01 19.66 1.41
CA LEU A 139 5.02 19.60 2.47
C LEU A 139 5.65 19.14 3.79
N ASN A 140 6.46 18.08 3.78
CA ASN A 140 7.18 17.64 4.98
C ASN A 140 8.11 18.73 5.50
N HIS A 141 8.87 19.39 4.61
CA HIS A 141 9.83 20.44 4.97
C HIS A 141 9.18 21.61 5.69
N ILE A 142 8.12 22.20 5.12
CA ILE A 142 7.47 23.37 5.72
C ILE A 142 6.74 23.02 7.03
N GLY A 143 6.19 21.82 7.15
CA GLY A 143 5.58 21.37 8.41
C GLY A 143 6.60 21.09 9.50
N ALA A 144 7.72 20.47 9.13
CA ALA A 144 8.80 20.14 10.04
C ALA A 144 9.52 21.36 10.60
N LYS A 145 9.99 22.24 9.70
CA LYS A 145 10.86 23.37 10.05
C LYS A 145 10.07 24.61 10.44
N TYR A 146 8.96 24.85 9.77
CA TYR A 146 8.17 26.08 9.90
C TYR A 146 6.79 25.86 10.53
N ARG A 147 6.50 24.65 11.00
CA ARG A 147 5.27 24.28 11.73
C ARG A 147 3.97 24.55 10.95
N ALA A 148 4.02 24.36 9.63
CA ALA A 148 2.84 24.46 8.79
C ALA A 148 1.73 23.50 9.25
N ASP A 149 0.49 23.99 9.31
CA ASP A 149 -0.67 23.18 9.72
C ASP A 149 -1.15 22.24 8.60
N PHE A 150 -0.98 20.93 8.79
CA PHE A 150 -1.37 19.91 7.81
C PHE A 150 -2.88 19.64 7.72
N ASP A 151 -3.67 20.11 8.69
CA ASP A 151 -5.12 19.92 8.73
C ASP A 151 -5.88 21.25 8.62
N ALA A 152 -5.18 22.32 8.20
CA ALA A 152 -5.79 23.59 7.81
C ALA A 152 -6.91 23.34 6.79
N VAL A 153 -7.94 24.17 6.83
CA VAL A 153 -9.07 24.08 5.91
C VAL A 153 -9.15 25.31 5.02
N ASP A 154 -9.49 25.10 3.77
CA ASP A 154 -9.83 26.19 2.85
C ASP A 154 -11.25 26.74 3.08
N ASN A 155 -11.68 27.70 2.26
CA ASN A 155 -12.98 28.35 2.40
C ASN A 155 -14.16 27.37 2.24
N GLU A 156 -13.93 26.23 1.59
CA GLU A 156 -14.91 25.17 1.36
C GLU A 156 -14.79 24.05 2.39
N GLY A 157 -13.99 24.23 3.45
CA GLY A 157 -13.82 23.27 4.53
C GLY A 157 -12.97 22.04 4.15
N ARG A 158 -12.27 22.08 3.01
CA ARG A 158 -11.43 20.98 2.54
C ARG A 158 -10.04 21.12 3.13
N SER A 159 -9.52 20.01 3.63
CA SER A 159 -8.12 19.90 4.09
C SER A 159 -7.17 19.51 2.95
N PRO A 160 -5.84 19.67 3.10
CA PRO A 160 -4.85 19.15 2.16
C PRO A 160 -5.05 17.67 1.79
N LEU A 161 -5.57 16.86 2.72
CA LEU A 161 -5.87 15.45 2.48
C LEU A 161 -6.96 15.23 1.42
N HIS A 162 -7.94 16.14 1.32
CA HIS A 162 -8.95 16.09 0.24
C HIS A 162 -8.30 16.28 -1.12
N TRP A 163 -7.41 17.28 -1.25
CA TRP A 163 -6.71 17.58 -2.49
C TRP A 163 -5.78 16.46 -2.93
N ALA A 164 -5.00 15.90 -2.00
CA ALA A 164 -4.15 14.76 -2.28
C ALA A 164 -4.97 13.53 -2.71
N ALA A 165 -6.11 13.27 -2.06
CA ALA A 165 -7.02 12.19 -2.41
C ALA A 165 -7.67 12.36 -3.79
N TYR A 166 -8.08 13.58 -4.12
CA TYR A 166 -8.65 13.94 -5.43
C TYR A 166 -7.69 13.71 -6.58
N LYS A 167 -6.45 14.16 -6.43
CA LYS A 167 -5.42 14.06 -7.47
C LYS A 167 -4.70 12.70 -7.43
N GLY A 168 -4.88 11.91 -6.37
CA GLY A 168 -4.37 10.55 -6.26
C GLY A 168 -2.91 10.46 -5.81
N TYR A 169 -2.37 11.48 -5.16
CA TYR A 169 -0.98 11.50 -4.70
C TYR A 169 -0.78 10.66 -3.44
N ALA A 170 -0.58 9.36 -3.66
CA ALA A 170 -0.44 8.33 -2.64
C ALA A 170 0.59 8.67 -1.55
N ASP A 171 1.74 9.23 -1.93
CA ASP A 171 2.81 9.57 -0.99
C ASP A 171 2.46 10.77 -0.12
N THR A 172 1.83 11.80 -0.69
CA THR A 172 1.30 12.92 0.09
C THR A 172 0.21 12.48 1.05
N ILE A 173 -0.69 11.58 0.63
CA ILE A 173 -1.71 10.98 1.51
C ILE A 173 -1.04 10.23 2.67
N ARG A 174 -0.02 9.42 2.40
CA ARG A 174 0.74 8.71 3.44
C ARG A 174 1.36 9.68 4.43
N LEU A 175 2.04 10.72 3.96
CA LEU A 175 2.66 11.73 4.83
C LEU A 175 1.62 12.43 5.71
N LEU A 176 0.53 12.93 5.11
CA LEU A 176 -0.53 13.63 5.84
C LEU A 176 -1.14 12.74 6.94
N LEU A 177 -1.50 11.50 6.61
CA LEU A 177 -2.01 10.55 7.60
C LEU A 177 -0.95 10.15 8.64
N PHE A 178 0.32 10.08 8.24
CA PHE A 178 1.43 9.86 9.16
C PHE A 178 1.59 11.02 10.15
N ARG A 179 1.26 12.24 9.74
CA ARG A 179 1.20 13.47 10.56
C ARG A 179 -0.19 13.75 11.16
N ASP A 180 -1.03 12.72 11.28
CA ASP A 180 -2.33 12.76 11.97
C ASP A 180 -3.38 13.70 11.33
N ALA A 181 -3.28 13.97 10.02
CA ALA A 181 -4.33 14.68 9.30
C ALA A 181 -5.67 13.95 9.42
N TYR A 182 -6.75 14.70 9.65
CA TYR A 182 -8.06 14.13 9.95
C TYR A 182 -8.75 13.62 8.67
N GLN A 183 -8.81 12.30 8.51
CA GLN A 183 -9.40 11.65 7.32
C GLN A 183 -10.93 11.60 7.30
N GLY A 184 -11.59 11.82 8.44
CA GLY A 184 -13.05 11.80 8.57
C GLY A 184 -13.71 13.15 8.29
N ARG A 185 -12.93 14.19 7.95
CA ARG A 185 -13.44 15.54 7.70
C ARG A 185 -14.34 15.53 6.47
N GLN A 186 -15.54 16.11 6.58
CA GLN A 186 -16.41 16.40 5.46
C GLN A 186 -16.22 17.86 5.04
N ASP A 187 -16.17 18.11 3.73
CA ASP A 187 -16.20 19.47 3.18
C ASP A 187 -17.53 20.20 3.53
N ARG A 188 -17.48 21.54 3.54
CA ARG A 188 -18.59 22.41 3.91
C ARG A 188 -19.51 22.68 2.71
N GLU A 189 -20.78 22.91 3.02
CA GLU A 189 -21.76 23.51 2.12
C GLU A 189 -21.35 24.93 1.76
N VAL A 190 -21.41 25.28 0.47
CA VAL A 190 -21.43 26.68 0.04
C VAL A 190 -22.86 27.18 0.22
N ALA A 191 -23.18 27.76 1.37
CA ALA A 191 -24.39 28.57 1.54
C ALA A 191 -24.17 29.92 0.84
N GLY A 192 -24.15 29.92 -0.49
CA GLY A 192 -23.84 31.08 -1.31
C GLY A 192 -24.48 30.95 -2.68
N VAL A 193 -25.59 31.66 -2.85
CA VAL A 193 -26.29 31.88 -4.10
C VAL A 193 -25.31 32.30 -5.20
N LEU A 194 -25.21 31.50 -6.26
CA LEU A 194 -24.99 32.04 -7.59
C LEU A 194 -26.13 31.51 -8.45
N GLU A 195 -27.10 32.40 -8.72
CA GLU A 195 -27.91 32.31 -9.92
C GLU A 195 -27.02 31.90 -11.10
N LEU A 196 -27.58 31.03 -11.94
CA LEU A 196 -27.00 30.61 -13.19
C LEU A 196 -26.44 31.81 -13.97
N SER A 197 -25.12 31.97 -14.01
CA SER A 197 -24.49 32.67 -15.12
C SER A 197 -24.34 31.68 -16.26
N LEU A 198 -25.37 31.62 -17.13
CA LEU A 198 -25.27 31.02 -18.45
C LEU A 198 -24.26 31.83 -19.26
N HIS A 199 -22.97 31.45 -19.30
CA HIS A 199 -22.05 31.83 -20.38
C HIS A 199 -20.76 30.97 -20.44
N SER A 200 -20.83 29.69 -20.06
CA SER A 200 -19.78 28.75 -20.48
C SER A 200 -20.31 27.32 -20.56
N ASN A 201 -20.12 26.69 -21.72
CA ASN A 201 -20.50 25.30 -22.00
C ASN A 201 -19.61 24.32 -21.21
N PHE A 202 -19.80 24.22 -19.90
CA PHE A 202 -19.24 23.14 -19.09
C PHE A 202 -20.33 22.52 -18.23
N ILE A 203 -20.65 21.26 -18.53
CA ILE A 203 -21.68 20.49 -17.83
C ILE A 203 -21.30 20.39 -16.36
N VAL A 204 -22.13 21.01 -15.52
CA VAL A 204 -22.18 20.88 -14.07
C VAL A 204 -22.29 19.40 -13.66
N GLY A 205 -21.16 18.76 -13.40
CA GLY A 205 -21.12 17.53 -12.62
C GLY A 205 -21.53 17.87 -11.20
N PHE A 206 -22.72 17.43 -10.78
CA PHE A 206 -23.30 17.55 -9.44
C PHE A 206 -22.22 17.68 -8.34
N MET A 207 -22.17 18.85 -7.70
CA MET A 207 -21.33 19.11 -6.55
C MET A 207 -21.87 18.28 -5.38
N VAL A 208 -21.26 17.12 -5.16
CA VAL A 208 -21.60 16.23 -4.05
C VAL A 208 -21.01 16.86 -2.78
N LEU A 209 -21.86 17.47 -1.97
CA LEU A 209 -21.47 18.18 -0.74
C LEU A 209 -21.36 17.22 0.45
N GLY A 210 -20.52 17.55 1.43
CA GLY A 210 -20.26 16.70 2.60
C GLY A 210 -19.37 15.50 2.26
N CYS A 211 -18.49 15.62 1.28
CA CYS A 211 -17.59 14.57 0.89
C CYS A 211 -16.38 14.51 1.83
N THR A 212 -15.97 13.30 2.22
CA THR A 212 -14.69 13.05 2.89
C THR A 212 -13.57 12.85 1.88
N PRO A 213 -12.27 12.89 2.25
CA PRO A 213 -11.18 12.54 1.35
C PRO A 213 -11.38 11.20 0.62
N LEU A 214 -12.00 10.22 1.29
CA LEU A 214 -12.32 8.93 0.67
C LEU A 214 -13.39 9.05 -0.42
N HIS A 215 -14.40 9.91 -0.25
CA HIS A 215 -15.35 10.22 -1.32
C HIS A 215 -14.64 10.87 -2.52
N TRP A 216 -13.72 11.81 -2.28
CA TRP A 216 -12.96 12.48 -3.35
C TRP A 216 -12.07 11.51 -4.13
N ALA A 217 -11.38 10.58 -3.44
CA ALA A 217 -10.61 9.52 -4.09
C ALA A 217 -11.50 8.56 -4.90
N ALA A 218 -12.66 8.18 -4.35
CA ALA A 218 -13.63 7.31 -5.00
C ALA A 218 -14.24 7.97 -6.25
N LEU A 219 -14.61 9.26 -6.16
CA LEU A 219 -15.14 10.07 -7.26
C LEU A 219 -14.18 10.10 -8.46
N ARG A 220 -12.87 10.22 -8.19
CA ARG A 220 -11.82 10.32 -9.22
C ARG A 220 -11.27 8.99 -9.70
N GLY A 221 -11.68 7.88 -9.10
CA GLY A 221 -11.21 6.56 -9.51
C GLY A 221 -9.80 6.23 -9.03
N ASN A 222 -9.31 6.87 -7.96
CA ASN A 222 -7.96 6.69 -7.46
C ASN A 222 -7.86 5.48 -6.51
N ILE A 223 -7.67 4.27 -7.05
CA ILE A 223 -7.63 3.02 -6.26
C ILE A 223 -6.55 3.02 -5.17
N GLU A 224 -5.36 3.57 -5.42
CA GLU A 224 -4.28 3.60 -4.43
C GLU A 224 -4.61 4.56 -3.28
N ALA A 225 -5.16 5.73 -3.57
CA ALA A 225 -5.64 6.67 -2.55
C ALA A 225 -6.74 6.04 -1.69
N CYS A 226 -7.75 5.43 -2.32
CA CYS A 226 -8.80 4.67 -1.63
C CYS A 226 -8.20 3.57 -0.75
N THR A 227 -7.21 2.83 -1.25
CA THR A 227 -6.54 1.78 -0.50
C THR A 227 -5.89 2.37 0.75
N ILE A 228 -5.05 3.39 0.64
CA ILE A 228 -4.35 3.97 1.78
C ILE A 228 -5.34 4.50 2.84
N LEU A 229 -6.36 5.24 2.40
CA LEU A 229 -7.38 5.80 3.27
C LEU A 229 -8.20 4.71 3.98
N VAL A 230 -8.56 3.62 3.30
CA VAL A 230 -9.27 2.49 3.94
C VAL A 230 -8.40 1.77 4.97
N HIS A 231 -7.09 1.68 4.73
CA HIS A 231 -6.16 0.99 5.64
C HIS A 231 -5.79 1.83 6.87
N ALA A 232 -5.74 3.15 6.74
CA ALA A 232 -5.59 4.08 7.86
C ALA A 232 -6.94 4.36 8.56
N GLY A 233 -8.05 4.15 7.84
CA GLY A 233 -9.43 4.39 8.22
C GLY A 233 -9.99 3.52 9.34
N THR A 234 -10.99 4.08 10.00
CA THR A 234 -11.93 3.37 10.87
C THR A 234 -13.18 2.94 10.09
N LYS A 235 -13.96 2.05 10.69
CA LYS A 235 -15.23 1.56 10.12
C LYS A 235 -16.24 2.68 9.92
N GLN A 236 -16.30 3.60 10.87
CA GLN A 236 -17.24 4.70 10.88
C GLN A 236 -17.00 5.58 9.65
N GLU A 237 -15.73 5.84 9.32
CA GLU A 237 -15.33 6.66 8.18
C GLU A 237 -15.69 6.04 6.82
N LEU A 238 -15.71 4.71 6.70
CA LEU A 238 -16.17 4.02 5.48
C LEU A 238 -17.68 4.13 5.25
N ALA A 239 -18.45 4.33 6.32
CA ALA A 239 -19.90 4.38 6.30
C ALA A 239 -20.45 5.82 6.34
N VAL A 240 -19.57 6.82 6.40
CA VAL A 240 -19.97 8.23 6.29
C VAL A 240 -20.67 8.43 4.96
N LYS A 241 -21.82 9.09 5.01
CA LYS A 241 -22.57 9.48 3.85
C LYS A 241 -22.31 10.94 3.55
N ASP A 242 -22.17 11.26 2.28
CA ASP A 242 -22.29 12.62 1.80
C ASP A 242 -23.71 13.17 2.02
N LYS A 243 -23.95 14.43 1.64
CA LYS A 243 -25.26 15.08 1.79
C LYS A 243 -26.32 14.50 0.86
N ALA A 244 -25.94 13.90 -0.26
CA ALA A 244 -26.86 13.17 -1.13
C ALA A 244 -27.22 11.77 -0.58
N GLY A 245 -26.60 11.36 0.53
CA GLY A 245 -26.84 10.10 1.20
C GLY A 245 -26.01 8.94 0.65
N PHE A 246 -25.05 9.20 -0.24
CA PHE A 246 -24.17 8.19 -0.81
C PHE A 246 -22.94 7.97 0.07
N THR A 247 -22.54 6.72 0.23
CA THR A 247 -21.24 6.34 0.79
C THR A 247 -20.15 6.43 -0.29
N PRO A 248 -18.85 6.41 0.07
CA PRO A 248 -17.77 6.40 -0.92
C PRO A 248 -17.88 5.26 -1.94
N ALA A 249 -18.35 4.08 -1.51
CA ALA A 249 -18.58 2.94 -2.39
C ALA A 249 -19.68 3.22 -3.42
N GLN A 250 -20.75 3.90 -3.00
CA GLN A 250 -21.85 4.28 -3.89
C GLN A 250 -21.44 5.39 -4.85
N VAL A 251 -20.64 6.37 -4.41
CA VAL A 251 -20.05 7.40 -5.28
C VAL A 251 -19.15 6.76 -6.35
N ALA A 252 -18.29 5.81 -5.98
CA ALA A 252 -17.49 5.07 -6.96
C ALA A 252 -18.37 4.34 -7.98
N SER A 253 -19.46 3.72 -7.53
CA SER A 253 -20.41 3.03 -8.41
C SER A 253 -21.13 3.99 -9.36
N ASP A 254 -21.59 5.13 -8.87
CA ASP A 254 -22.24 6.19 -9.66
C ASP A 254 -21.32 6.72 -10.76
N LYS A 255 -20.02 6.89 -10.45
CA LYS A 255 -19.01 7.32 -11.43
C LYS A 255 -18.46 6.21 -12.31
N GLY A 256 -18.96 4.98 -12.18
CA GLY A 256 -18.56 3.85 -13.03
C GLY A 256 -17.25 3.16 -12.62
N HIS A 257 -16.66 3.51 -11.48
CA HIS A 257 -15.44 2.90 -10.94
C HIS A 257 -15.75 1.58 -10.23
N ARG A 258 -16.14 0.56 -11.01
CA ARG A 258 -16.64 -0.74 -10.50
C ARG A 258 -15.67 -1.44 -9.54
N ASP A 259 -14.38 -1.43 -9.85
CA ASP A 259 -13.37 -2.10 -9.03
C ASP A 259 -13.24 -1.45 -7.65
N ILE A 260 -13.28 -0.12 -7.61
CA ILE A 260 -13.23 0.66 -6.36
C ILE A 260 -14.53 0.48 -5.58
N ALA A 261 -15.68 0.51 -6.25
CA ALA A 261 -16.97 0.27 -5.62
C ALA A 261 -17.02 -1.12 -4.96
N LEU A 262 -16.52 -2.16 -5.65
CA LEU A 262 -16.43 -3.51 -5.11
C LEU A 262 -15.44 -3.59 -3.93
N PHE A 263 -14.26 -2.99 -4.08
CA PHE A 263 -13.24 -2.92 -3.03
C PHE A 263 -13.77 -2.26 -1.75
N LEU A 264 -14.37 -1.08 -1.87
CA LEU A 264 -14.93 -0.33 -0.75
C LEU A 264 -16.14 -1.05 -0.12
N SER A 265 -17.02 -1.63 -0.94
CA SER A 265 -18.15 -2.43 -0.44
C SER A 265 -17.68 -3.65 0.36
N ASN A 266 -16.63 -4.32 -0.12
CA ASN A 266 -16.03 -5.46 0.59
C ASN A 266 -15.35 -5.02 1.89
N ALA A 267 -14.65 -3.88 1.89
CA ALA A 267 -14.05 -3.31 3.09
C ALA A 267 -15.12 -2.93 4.13
N GLN A 268 -16.22 -2.31 3.70
CA GLN A 268 -17.36 -1.98 4.55
C GLN A 268 -17.99 -3.25 5.16
N ARG A 269 -18.23 -4.29 4.34
CA ARG A 269 -18.79 -5.58 4.78
C ARG A 269 -17.90 -6.30 5.79
N ALA A 270 -16.60 -6.37 5.53
CA ALA A 270 -15.64 -7.02 6.43
C ALA A 270 -15.64 -6.38 7.84
N GLN A 271 -15.94 -5.08 7.91
CA GLN A 271 -16.01 -4.33 9.16
C GLN A 271 -17.44 -4.26 9.75
N SER A 272 -18.49 -4.37 8.93
CA SER A 272 -19.92 -4.39 9.30
C SER A 272 -20.41 -5.77 9.75
N ASN A 273 -19.80 -6.33 10.80
CA ASN A 273 -20.27 -7.58 11.38
C ASN A 273 -21.55 -7.43 12.24
N HIS A 274 -22.60 -6.82 11.69
CA HIS A 274 -23.93 -6.73 12.32
C HIS A 274 -24.60 -8.12 12.49
N TRP A 275 -24.13 -9.15 11.77
CA TRP A 275 -24.55 -10.54 11.98
C TRP A 275 -23.88 -11.20 13.20
N LYS A 276 -22.75 -10.66 13.72
CA LYS A 276 -22.07 -11.19 14.90
C LYS A 276 -22.81 -10.89 16.20
N ASP A 277 -23.56 -9.79 16.25
CA ASP A 277 -24.35 -9.43 17.43
C ASP A 277 -25.63 -10.27 17.56
N LYS A 278 -26.15 -10.83 16.46
CA LYS A 278 -27.35 -11.67 16.45
C LYS A 278 -27.06 -13.16 16.72
N ILE A 279 -25.85 -13.64 16.44
CA ILE A 279 -25.38 -15.01 16.73
C ILE A 279 -24.54 -14.98 18.02
N ARG A 280 -25.06 -14.38 19.09
CA ARG A 280 -24.41 -14.35 20.40
C ARG A 280 -25.09 -15.35 21.34
N SER A 281 -24.94 -16.63 20.98
CA SER A 281 -25.17 -17.80 21.85
C SER A 281 -24.11 -18.91 21.63
N GLY A 282 -22.95 -18.58 21.04
CA GLY A 282 -21.83 -19.52 20.90
C GLY A 282 -20.61 -18.84 20.29
N LYS A 283 -19.43 -19.00 20.90
CA LYS A 283 -18.14 -18.43 20.49
C LYS A 283 -17.71 -18.89 19.08
N MET A 284 -18.20 -18.25 18.01
CA MET A 284 -17.78 -18.61 16.64
C MET A 284 -17.80 -17.41 15.68
N GLY A 285 -17.36 -16.24 16.15
CA GLY A 285 -17.45 -14.97 15.39
C GLY A 285 -16.22 -14.58 14.57
N ASP A 286 -15.00 -15.02 14.92
CA ASP A 286 -13.76 -14.64 14.21
C ASP A 286 -12.98 -15.86 13.73
N VAL A 287 -13.71 -16.93 13.46
CA VAL A 287 -13.12 -18.20 13.05
C VAL A 287 -12.80 -18.09 11.56
N GLY A 288 -11.59 -17.67 11.20
CA GLY A 288 -11.09 -17.74 9.83
C GLY A 288 -11.09 -19.19 9.31
N PHE A 289 -10.65 -19.45 8.08
CA PHE A 289 -10.82 -20.79 7.49
C PHE A 289 -9.97 -21.90 8.15
N ALA A 290 -9.14 -21.56 9.15
CA ALA A 290 -8.39 -22.53 9.94
C ALA A 290 -9.24 -23.70 10.49
N PRO A 291 -10.34 -23.52 11.25
CA PRO A 291 -11.13 -24.67 11.72
C PRO A 291 -11.85 -25.45 10.61
N ILE A 292 -12.13 -24.82 9.47
CA ILE A 292 -12.66 -25.54 8.30
C ILE A 292 -11.58 -26.50 7.78
N LEU A 293 -10.35 -26.01 7.59
CA LEU A 293 -9.23 -26.86 7.15
C LEU A 293 -8.93 -27.96 8.17
N LEU A 294 -8.89 -27.64 9.46
CA LEU A 294 -8.68 -28.63 10.51
C LEU A 294 -9.76 -29.71 10.48
N SER A 295 -11.03 -29.33 10.30
CA SER A 295 -12.15 -30.28 10.18
C SER A 295 -11.98 -31.19 8.96
N ILE A 296 -11.56 -30.64 7.81
CA ILE A 296 -11.27 -31.42 6.60
C ILE A 296 -10.17 -32.46 6.86
N ILE A 297 -9.06 -32.04 7.49
CA ILE A 297 -7.95 -32.95 7.82
C ILE A 297 -8.42 -34.08 8.75
N LEU A 298 -9.19 -33.76 9.79
CA LEU A 298 -9.73 -34.76 10.72
C LEU A 298 -10.71 -35.72 10.04
N ILE A 299 -11.58 -35.23 9.14
CA ILE A 299 -12.49 -36.05 8.35
C ILE A 299 -11.70 -36.98 7.42
N LEU A 300 -10.66 -36.49 6.75
CA LEU A 300 -9.80 -37.31 5.89
C LEU A 300 -9.10 -38.41 6.69
N MET A 301 -8.56 -38.09 7.87
CA MET A 301 -7.96 -39.09 8.76
C MET A 301 -8.99 -40.14 9.20
N PHE A 302 -10.20 -39.71 9.59
CA PHE A 302 -11.28 -40.61 9.99
C PHE A 302 -11.71 -41.54 8.85
N LEU A 303 -11.92 -40.99 7.65
CA LEU A 303 -12.29 -41.77 6.47
C LEU A 303 -11.18 -42.74 6.08
N PHE A 304 -9.92 -42.31 6.13
CA PHE A 304 -8.79 -43.19 5.86
C PHE A 304 -8.72 -44.36 6.85
N ILE A 305 -8.86 -44.09 8.15
CA ILE A 305 -8.85 -45.16 9.18
C ILE A 305 -10.01 -46.13 8.97
N ASN A 306 -11.25 -45.66 8.87
CA ASN A 306 -12.43 -46.53 8.86
C ASN A 306 -12.71 -47.17 7.50
N SER A 307 -12.51 -46.41 6.42
CA SER A 307 -12.87 -46.83 5.06
C SER A 307 -11.71 -47.42 4.29
N VAL A 308 -10.45 -47.09 4.65
CA VAL A 308 -9.27 -47.63 3.96
C VAL A 308 -8.53 -48.64 4.82
N ILE A 309 -8.18 -48.36 6.08
CA ILE A 309 -7.35 -49.28 6.89
C ILE A 309 -8.19 -50.38 7.56
N ALA A 310 -9.22 -50.01 8.33
CA ALA A 310 -10.06 -50.90 9.11
C ALA A 310 -11.33 -51.35 8.37
N ALA A 311 -11.36 -51.20 7.05
CA ALA A 311 -12.53 -51.52 6.24
C ALA A 311 -12.86 -53.03 6.31
N PRO A 312 -14.06 -53.42 6.74
CA PRO A 312 -14.43 -54.83 6.91
C PRO A 312 -14.59 -55.56 5.58
N ASN A 313 -14.94 -54.84 4.51
CA ASN A 313 -15.22 -55.40 3.19
C ASN A 313 -13.98 -55.44 2.28
N LEU A 314 -12.80 -55.08 2.77
CA LEU A 314 -11.54 -55.15 2.02
C LEU A 314 -10.65 -56.29 2.55
N PRO A 315 -9.73 -56.82 1.72
CA PRO A 315 -8.77 -57.82 2.17
C PRO A 315 -8.02 -57.40 3.44
N LYS A 316 -7.59 -58.37 4.25
CA LYS A 316 -6.82 -58.06 5.48
C LYS A 316 -5.56 -57.26 5.15
N VAL A 317 -5.27 -56.25 5.98
CA VAL A 317 -4.10 -55.38 5.82
C VAL A 317 -2.81 -56.21 5.95
N THR A 318 -1.93 -56.13 4.97
CA THR A 318 -0.58 -56.72 5.06
C THR A 318 0.32 -55.85 5.94
N ALA A 319 1.40 -56.42 6.48
CA ALA A 319 2.35 -55.66 7.31
C ALA A 319 2.90 -54.42 6.58
N VAL A 320 3.17 -54.53 5.28
CA VAL A 320 3.68 -53.43 4.44
C VAL A 320 2.64 -52.31 4.31
N VAL A 321 1.39 -52.64 3.99
CA VAL A 321 0.32 -51.64 3.85
C VAL A 321 0.01 -50.99 5.20
N GLY A 322 0.06 -51.76 6.29
CA GLY A 322 -0.08 -51.26 7.65
C GLY A 322 1.00 -50.25 8.00
N LEU A 323 2.27 -50.56 7.72
CA LEU A 323 3.41 -49.68 7.99
C LEU A 323 3.28 -48.33 7.27
N TRP A 324 3.00 -48.35 5.97
CA TRP A 324 2.82 -47.12 5.19
C TRP A 324 1.54 -46.37 5.58
N GLY A 325 0.48 -47.07 5.97
CA GLY A 325 -0.75 -46.47 6.49
C GLY A 325 -0.54 -45.71 7.79
N TRP A 326 0.18 -46.31 8.75
CA TRP A 326 0.56 -45.64 9.99
C TRP A 326 1.54 -44.49 9.76
N THR A 327 2.43 -44.61 8.78
CA THR A 327 3.32 -43.51 8.37
C THR A 327 2.51 -42.33 7.82
N ALA A 328 1.53 -42.56 6.95
CA ALA A 328 0.65 -41.52 6.42
C ALA A 328 -0.14 -40.80 7.54
N LEU A 329 -0.67 -41.55 8.52
CA LEU A 329 -1.35 -41.00 9.70
C LEU A 329 -0.41 -40.21 10.61
N SER A 330 0.81 -40.70 10.83
CA SER A 330 1.83 -39.99 11.61
C SER A 330 2.18 -38.65 10.96
N LEU A 331 2.40 -38.62 9.64
CA LEU A 331 2.62 -37.39 8.89
C LEU A 331 1.44 -36.43 8.99
N ALA A 332 0.20 -36.92 8.92
CA ALA A 332 -1.01 -36.10 9.11
C ALA A 332 -1.06 -35.49 10.50
N PHE A 333 -0.73 -36.26 11.54
CA PHE A 333 -0.70 -35.78 12.92
C PHE A 333 0.37 -34.70 13.14
N VAL A 334 1.60 -34.91 12.64
CA VAL A 334 2.65 -33.87 12.69
C VAL A 334 2.26 -32.64 11.87
N SER A 335 1.56 -32.83 10.74
CA SER A 335 1.00 -31.74 9.94
C SER A 335 0.00 -30.89 10.75
N ILE A 336 -0.88 -31.50 11.57
CA ILE A 336 -1.78 -30.76 12.47
C ILE A 336 -1.02 -29.93 13.51
N ILE A 337 0.07 -30.47 14.08
CA ILE A 337 0.92 -29.72 15.02
C ILE A 337 1.54 -28.51 14.32
N MET A 338 2.05 -28.68 13.10
CA MET A 338 2.62 -27.59 12.32
C MET A 338 1.54 -26.58 11.90
N PHE A 339 0.35 -27.04 11.54
CA PHE A 339 -0.81 -26.18 11.27
C PHE A 339 -1.14 -25.28 12.47
N TYR A 340 -1.16 -25.83 13.69
CA TYR A 340 -1.38 -25.04 14.90
C TYR A 340 -0.27 -24.00 15.10
N ARG A 341 1.00 -24.38 14.90
CA ARG A 341 2.13 -23.44 14.96
C ARG A 341 1.99 -22.32 13.92
N CYS A 342 1.64 -22.65 12.67
CA CYS A 342 1.42 -21.65 11.62
C CYS A 342 0.31 -20.66 11.98
N SER A 343 -0.77 -21.17 12.58
CA SER A 343 -1.95 -20.38 12.92
C SER A 343 -1.74 -19.46 14.13
N SER A 344 -0.78 -19.77 15.02
CA SER A 344 -0.57 -19.07 16.29
C SER A 344 0.73 -18.28 16.38
N LYS A 345 1.76 -18.66 15.62
CA LYS A 345 3.08 -18.05 15.71
C LYS A 345 3.10 -16.64 15.11
N ASP A 346 3.83 -15.74 15.76
CA ASP A 346 4.12 -14.41 15.25
C ASP A 346 4.84 -14.51 13.88
N PRO A 347 4.30 -13.92 12.80
CA PRO A 347 4.95 -13.90 11.49
C PRO A 347 6.20 -13.02 11.42
N GLY A 348 6.45 -12.20 12.45
CA GLY A 348 7.50 -11.19 12.46
C GLY A 348 6.91 -9.79 12.42
N PHE A 349 5.97 -9.50 13.33
CA PHE A 349 5.44 -8.15 13.47
C PHE A 349 6.54 -7.17 13.89
N ILE A 350 6.58 -6.03 13.21
CA ILE A 350 7.44 -4.91 13.61
C ILE A 350 6.84 -4.28 14.87
N LYS A 351 7.70 -3.98 15.85
CA LYS A 351 7.33 -3.28 17.08
C LYS A 351 6.71 -1.90 16.73
N ARG A 352 5.88 -1.37 17.60
CA ARG A 352 5.33 -0.01 17.50
C ARG A 352 5.81 0.83 18.65
N LEU A 353 5.75 2.15 18.50
CA LEU A 353 6.05 3.09 19.58
C LEU A 353 5.20 2.83 20.85
N GLY A 354 3.94 2.41 20.68
CA GLY A 354 3.06 2.04 21.79
C GLY A 354 3.29 0.65 22.40
N ASP A 355 4.13 -0.19 21.79
CA ASP A 355 4.46 -1.54 22.28
C ASP A 355 5.73 -1.55 23.17
N LEU A 356 6.36 -0.39 23.39
CA LEU A 356 7.64 -0.24 24.09
C LEU A 356 7.45 -0.15 25.61
N ASN A 357 8.14 -1.02 26.37
CA ASN A 357 8.36 -0.81 27.80
C ASN A 357 9.47 0.23 27.97
N LYS A 358 9.28 1.18 28.91
CA LYS A 358 10.06 2.43 29.04
C LYS A 358 11.59 2.32 29.16
N ASP A 359 12.17 1.15 29.43
CA ASP A 359 13.54 1.09 29.93
C ASP A 359 14.58 0.31 29.08
N THR A 360 14.27 -0.22 27.90
CA THR A 360 15.29 -1.03 27.15
C THR A 360 15.33 -0.91 25.62
N ASP A 361 14.38 -0.25 24.96
CA ASP A 361 14.25 -0.29 23.50
C ASP A 361 14.40 1.10 22.83
N SER A 362 15.08 2.06 23.46
CA SER A 362 15.24 3.44 22.97
C SER A 362 16.14 3.60 21.73
N GLU A 363 16.70 2.51 21.19
CA GLU A 363 17.67 2.54 20.09
C GLU A 363 17.16 1.97 18.76
N ASP A 364 15.91 1.53 18.61
CA ASP A 364 15.42 1.03 17.31
C ASP A 364 15.31 2.18 16.29
N PRO A 365 16.18 2.25 15.26
CA PRO A 365 16.21 3.36 14.30
C PRO A 365 14.93 3.43 13.46
N LEU A 366 14.16 2.33 13.39
CA LEU A 366 12.90 2.26 12.63
C LEU A 366 11.71 2.86 13.39
N LEU A 367 11.85 3.05 14.71
CA LEU A 367 10.81 3.58 15.59
C LEU A 367 11.06 5.04 15.97
N ASN A 368 12.33 5.43 16.13
CA ASN A 368 12.75 6.79 16.49
C ASN A 368 13.14 7.63 15.27
N ILE A 369 12.16 7.90 14.41
CA ILE A 369 12.45 8.63 13.17
C ILE A 369 12.02 10.08 13.29
N ASP A 370 13.02 10.92 13.54
CA ASP A 370 12.96 12.30 13.13
C ASP A 370 13.01 12.34 11.59
N LEU A 371 11.84 12.46 10.96
CA LEU A 371 11.66 12.65 9.50
C LEU A 371 12.44 13.87 8.96
N ASN A 372 13.02 14.67 9.85
CA ASN A 372 13.68 15.93 9.53
C ASN A 372 15.22 15.84 9.66
N ASN A 373 15.77 14.82 10.34
CA ASN A 373 17.21 14.76 10.65
C ASN A 373 17.82 13.35 10.66
N SER A 374 17.06 12.34 10.23
CA SER A 374 17.54 10.96 10.15
C SER A 374 18.42 10.77 8.91
N SER A 375 19.72 10.51 9.11
CA SER A 375 20.65 10.04 8.06
C SER A 375 20.24 8.70 7.42
N VAL A 376 19.20 8.04 7.97
CA VAL A 376 18.66 6.75 7.54
C VAL A 376 17.50 6.91 6.54
N TRP A 377 16.85 8.08 6.46
CA TRP A 377 15.71 8.30 5.57
C TRP A 377 16.14 8.73 4.17
N THR A 378 16.02 7.82 3.20
CA THR A 378 16.36 8.06 1.78
C THR A 378 15.24 8.76 0.98
N GLY A 379 14.28 9.42 1.64
CA GLY A 379 13.19 10.15 0.96
C GLY A 379 12.08 9.29 0.33
N ASN A 380 12.04 7.97 0.57
CA ASN A 380 11.04 7.09 -0.05
C ASN A 380 9.71 7.03 0.72
N TRP A 381 8.85 8.02 0.48
CA TRP A 381 7.53 8.18 1.14
C TRP A 381 6.63 6.93 1.12
N SER A 382 6.80 6.05 0.13
CA SER A 382 6.03 4.80 0.06
C SER A 382 6.25 3.87 1.26
N GLN A 383 7.37 4.00 1.97
CA GLN A 383 7.69 3.22 3.17
C GLN A 383 6.96 3.73 4.42
N LEU A 384 6.38 4.93 4.41
CA LEU A 384 5.58 5.38 5.54
C LEU A 384 4.37 4.45 5.73
N CYS A 385 4.16 4.00 6.96
CA CYS A 385 2.94 3.32 7.37
C CYS A 385 2.15 4.23 8.31
N PRO A 386 1.07 4.88 7.84
CA PRO A 386 0.25 5.75 8.69
C PRO A 386 -0.38 5.01 9.86
N THR A 387 -0.80 3.75 9.66
CA THR A 387 -1.46 2.93 10.68
C THR A 387 -0.51 2.50 11.81
N CYS A 388 0.75 2.22 11.50
CA CYS A 388 1.73 1.76 12.51
C CYS A 388 2.63 2.89 13.02
N LYS A 389 2.62 4.06 12.35
CA LYS A 389 3.51 5.20 12.63
C LYS A 389 4.98 4.83 12.65
N ILE A 390 5.40 4.05 11.65
CA ILE A 390 6.79 3.65 11.43
C ILE A 390 7.20 3.88 9.98
N ILE A 391 8.50 3.94 9.74
CA ILE A 391 9.06 3.73 8.41
C ILE A 391 9.33 2.26 8.23
N ARG A 392 8.70 1.70 7.20
CA ARG A 392 8.80 0.30 6.87
C ARG A 392 10.18 -0.04 6.31
N PRO A 393 10.88 -1.06 6.84
CA PRO A 393 12.03 -1.65 6.16
C PRO A 393 11.68 -2.07 4.74
N VAL A 394 12.70 -2.19 3.90
CA VAL A 394 12.54 -2.77 2.56
C VAL A 394 11.97 -4.20 2.70
N ARG A 395 11.13 -4.64 1.75
CA ARG A 395 10.38 -5.92 1.78
C ARG A 395 9.28 -6.06 2.84
N SER A 396 9.13 -5.09 3.76
CA SER A 396 8.06 -5.13 4.76
C SER A 396 6.71 -4.63 4.22
N LYS A 397 5.60 -5.14 4.76
CA LYS A 397 4.24 -4.73 4.36
C LYS A 397 3.30 -4.65 5.56
N HIS A 398 2.36 -3.71 5.49
CA HIS A 398 1.22 -3.70 6.40
C HIS A 398 0.23 -4.82 6.01
N CYS A 399 -0.03 -5.77 6.89
CA CYS A 399 -1.07 -6.80 6.71
C CYS A 399 -2.40 -6.19 7.19
N PRO A 400 -3.38 -5.94 6.30
CA PRO A 400 -4.62 -5.23 6.64
C PRO A 400 -5.47 -6.01 7.65
N THR A 401 -5.43 -7.35 7.56
CA THR A 401 -6.15 -8.26 8.46
C THR A 401 -5.59 -8.19 9.88
N CYS A 402 -4.28 -8.27 10.04
CA CYS A 402 -3.63 -8.16 11.35
C CYS A 402 -3.48 -6.72 11.82
N LYS A 403 -3.80 -5.74 10.95
CA LYS A 403 -3.62 -4.31 11.15
C LYS A 403 -2.22 -3.95 11.64
N ARG A 404 -1.17 -4.70 11.25
CA ARG A 404 0.23 -4.52 11.70
C ARG A 404 1.19 -4.69 10.53
N CYS A 405 2.38 -4.09 10.64
CA CYS A 405 3.46 -4.30 9.69
C CYS A 405 4.24 -5.57 10.02
N ILE A 406 4.61 -6.33 8.99
CA ILE A 406 5.42 -7.54 9.07
C ILE A 406 6.76 -7.23 8.39
N GLU A 407 7.86 -7.54 9.08
CA GLU A 407 9.24 -7.29 8.67
C GLU A 407 9.54 -7.78 7.24
N GLN A 408 9.17 -9.04 6.94
CA GLN A 408 9.19 -9.58 5.59
C GLN A 408 7.84 -10.26 5.34
N PHE A 409 7.01 -9.61 4.54
CA PHE A 409 5.64 -10.09 4.29
C PHE A 409 5.60 -11.04 3.10
N ASP A 410 5.10 -12.25 3.32
CA ASP A 410 4.90 -13.22 2.23
C ASP A 410 3.49 -13.15 1.67
N HIS A 411 2.50 -13.52 2.47
CA HIS A 411 1.09 -13.38 2.13
C HIS A 411 0.23 -13.49 3.39
N HIS A 412 -1.03 -13.11 3.30
CA HIS A 412 -2.02 -13.51 4.31
C HIS A 412 -2.67 -14.81 3.86
N CYS A 413 -2.67 -15.85 4.69
CA CYS A 413 -3.25 -17.14 4.36
C CYS A 413 -4.54 -17.36 5.18
N PRO A 414 -5.73 -17.24 4.54
CA PRO A 414 -7.01 -17.44 5.21
C PRO A 414 -7.17 -18.84 5.81
N TRP A 415 -6.55 -19.85 5.20
CA TRP A 415 -6.64 -21.26 5.59
C TRP A 415 -5.89 -21.61 6.88
N ILE A 416 -4.92 -20.80 7.29
CA ILE A 416 -4.31 -20.88 8.64
C ILE A 416 -4.75 -19.70 9.53
N SER A 417 -5.64 -18.83 9.02
CA SER A 417 -6.11 -17.62 9.70
C SER A 417 -4.98 -16.72 10.24
N ASN A 418 -3.84 -16.67 9.54
CA ASN A 418 -2.66 -15.91 9.96
C ASN A 418 -1.88 -15.38 8.74
N CYS A 419 -1.06 -14.33 8.93
CA CYS A 419 -0.11 -13.91 7.90
C CYS A 419 1.10 -14.87 7.92
N VAL A 420 1.66 -15.17 6.75
CA VAL A 420 2.95 -15.85 6.59
C VAL A 420 4.00 -14.78 6.37
N GLY A 421 5.08 -14.83 7.16
CA GLY A 421 6.19 -13.90 7.12
C GLY A 421 7.49 -14.54 7.60
N LYS A 422 8.54 -13.74 7.75
CA LYS A 422 9.90 -14.18 8.09
C LYS A 422 9.97 -15.26 9.17
N ARG A 423 9.24 -15.09 10.28
CA ARG A 423 9.38 -15.95 11.48
C ARG A 423 8.57 -17.24 11.44
N ASN A 424 7.55 -17.34 10.60
CA ASN A 424 6.68 -18.52 10.52
C ASN A 424 6.66 -19.19 9.13
N LYS A 425 7.35 -18.65 8.11
CA LYS A 425 7.41 -19.23 6.76
C LYS A 425 7.98 -20.65 6.74
N ARG A 426 8.99 -20.96 7.57
CA ARG A 426 9.51 -22.33 7.70
C ARG A 426 8.46 -23.30 8.23
N ASP A 427 7.74 -22.92 9.27
CA ASP A 427 6.69 -23.75 9.87
C ASP A 427 5.57 -23.99 8.82
N PHE A 428 5.22 -22.96 8.04
CA PHE A 428 4.25 -23.06 6.94
C PHE A 428 4.71 -24.00 5.83
N PHE A 429 5.98 -23.91 5.42
CA PHE A 429 6.53 -24.79 4.41
C PHE A 429 6.58 -26.26 4.86
N ILE A 430 6.97 -26.51 6.11
CA ILE A 430 6.97 -27.87 6.69
C ILE A 430 5.54 -28.42 6.74
N PHE A 431 4.57 -27.60 7.18
CA PHE A 431 3.16 -27.98 7.21
C PHE A 431 2.65 -28.50 5.86
N ILE A 432 2.86 -27.74 4.78
CA ILE A 432 2.38 -28.11 3.44
C ILE A 432 3.13 -29.32 2.87
N CYS A 433 4.44 -29.46 3.13
CA CYS A 433 5.22 -30.66 2.74
C CYS A 433 4.70 -31.93 3.42
N LEU A 434 4.41 -31.87 4.72
CA LEU A 434 3.86 -33.00 5.48
C LEU A 434 2.45 -33.35 5.00
N ALA A 435 1.61 -32.34 4.73
CA ALA A 435 0.27 -32.53 4.19
C ALA A 435 0.29 -33.21 2.81
N THR A 436 1.13 -32.72 1.88
CA THR A 436 1.30 -33.32 0.55
C THR A 436 1.79 -34.76 0.63
N SER A 437 2.78 -35.03 1.49
CA SER A 437 3.35 -36.39 1.64
C SER A 437 2.35 -37.37 2.26
N SER A 438 1.60 -36.93 3.27
CA SER A 438 0.55 -37.73 3.91
C SER A 438 -0.57 -38.08 2.94
N SER A 439 -1.08 -37.08 2.21
CA SER A 439 -2.14 -37.23 1.22
C SER A 439 -1.73 -38.16 0.08
N PHE A 440 -0.52 -37.99 -0.48
CA PHE A 440 0.01 -38.89 -1.51
C PHE A 440 0.09 -40.35 -1.08
N LEU A 441 0.68 -40.61 0.10
CA LEU A 441 0.79 -41.98 0.63
C LEU A 441 -0.59 -42.59 0.90
N ALA A 442 -1.51 -41.81 1.48
CA ALA A 442 -2.85 -42.27 1.78
C ALA A 442 -3.64 -42.60 0.49
N ALA A 443 -3.53 -41.79 -0.56
CA ALA A 443 -4.12 -42.05 -1.87
C ALA A 443 -3.58 -43.34 -2.50
N ILE A 444 -2.25 -43.54 -2.51
CA ILE A 444 -1.63 -44.75 -3.05
C ILE A 444 -2.15 -46.00 -2.31
N ILE A 445 -2.20 -45.94 -0.99
CA ILE A 445 -2.68 -47.06 -0.16
C ILE A 445 -4.15 -47.34 -0.46
N ALA A 446 -4.99 -46.31 -0.55
CA ALA A 446 -6.42 -46.46 -0.85
C ALA A 446 -6.64 -47.11 -2.23
N VAL A 447 -5.93 -46.64 -3.27
CA VAL A 447 -6.00 -47.23 -4.62
C VAL A 447 -5.49 -48.66 -4.61
N GLN A 448 -4.34 -48.94 -3.98
CA GLN A 448 -3.79 -50.29 -3.88
C GLN A 448 -4.77 -51.25 -3.19
N ARG A 449 -5.38 -50.82 -2.07
CA ARG A 449 -6.35 -51.63 -1.31
C ARG A 449 -7.55 -52.01 -2.15
N VAL A 450 -8.13 -51.05 -2.87
CA VAL A 450 -9.27 -51.29 -3.75
C VAL A 450 -8.89 -52.16 -4.94
N TRP A 451 -7.72 -51.94 -5.53
CA TRP A 451 -7.21 -52.74 -6.64
C TRP A 451 -7.06 -54.22 -6.25
N THR A 452 -6.45 -54.50 -5.08
CA THR A 452 -6.31 -55.87 -4.58
C THR A 452 -7.64 -56.54 -4.26
N ALA A 453 -8.63 -55.78 -3.78
CA ALA A 453 -9.98 -56.31 -3.54
C ALA A 453 -10.66 -56.71 -4.86
N ALA A 454 -10.55 -55.87 -5.89
CA ALA A 454 -11.17 -56.17 -7.19
C ALA A 454 -10.57 -57.38 -7.91
N GLN A 455 -9.26 -57.62 -7.77
CA GLN A 455 -8.61 -58.81 -8.33
C GLN A 455 -9.10 -60.13 -7.71
N SER A 456 -9.69 -60.08 -6.51
CA SER A 456 -10.24 -61.26 -5.83
C SER A 456 -11.65 -61.65 -6.29
N LEU A 457 -12.26 -60.86 -7.18
CA LEU A 457 -13.62 -61.07 -7.67
C LEU A 457 -13.62 -61.37 -9.18
N ASN A 458 -14.29 -62.47 -9.56
CA ASN A 458 -14.65 -62.75 -10.96
C ASN A 458 -15.84 -61.85 -11.34
N ILE A 459 -15.63 -60.74 -12.06
CA ILE A 459 -16.72 -59.77 -12.32
C ILE A 459 -16.92 -59.53 -13.83
N GLU A 460 -18.16 -59.72 -14.29
CA GLU A 460 -18.70 -59.26 -15.59
C GLU A 460 -19.07 -57.74 -15.60
N GLU A 461 -19.20 -57.10 -14.43
CA GLU A 461 -19.37 -55.65 -14.27
C GLU A 461 -18.07 -54.82 -14.35
N SER A 462 -18.20 -53.54 -14.71
CA SER A 462 -17.06 -52.60 -14.71
C SER A 462 -16.52 -52.33 -13.29
N TRP A 463 -15.19 -52.41 -13.12
CA TRP A 463 -14.47 -52.12 -11.87
C TRP A 463 -14.94 -50.85 -11.15
N ILE A 464 -15.18 -49.76 -11.89
CA ILE A 464 -15.60 -48.47 -11.33
C ILE A 464 -16.94 -48.61 -10.60
N ARG A 465 -17.92 -49.30 -11.20
CA ARG A 465 -19.25 -49.50 -10.61
C ARG A 465 -19.16 -50.30 -9.32
N TYR A 466 -18.32 -51.35 -9.31
CA TYR A 466 -18.07 -52.14 -8.11
C TYR A 466 -17.55 -51.28 -6.95
N VAL A 467 -16.50 -50.48 -7.20
CA VAL A 467 -15.90 -49.62 -6.16
C VAL A 467 -16.88 -48.58 -5.62
N VAL A 468 -17.65 -47.95 -6.51
CA VAL A 468 -18.63 -46.92 -6.14
C VAL A 468 -19.76 -47.50 -5.27
N VAL A 469 -20.25 -48.69 -5.61
CA VAL A 469 -21.37 -49.32 -4.90
C VAL A 469 -20.92 -49.96 -3.59
N HIS A 470 -19.81 -50.71 -3.60
CA HIS A 470 -19.39 -51.53 -2.46
C HIS A 470 -18.43 -50.82 -1.50
N HIS A 471 -17.74 -49.76 -1.95
CA HIS A 471 -16.76 -49.02 -1.16
C HIS A 471 -16.97 -47.49 -1.21
N PRO A 472 -18.19 -46.98 -0.93
CA PRO A 472 -18.49 -45.55 -1.04
C PRO A 472 -17.62 -44.68 -0.13
N GLY A 473 -17.19 -45.19 1.03
CA GLY A 473 -16.28 -44.49 1.94
C GLY A 473 -14.87 -44.26 1.36
N VAL A 474 -14.35 -45.22 0.57
CA VAL A 474 -13.05 -45.06 -0.11
C VAL A 474 -13.17 -44.05 -1.24
N VAL A 475 -14.28 -44.06 -1.98
CA VAL A 475 -14.56 -43.06 -3.02
C VAL A 475 -14.65 -41.66 -2.41
N ALA A 476 -15.40 -41.50 -1.31
CA ALA A 476 -15.50 -40.23 -0.60
C ALA A 476 -14.13 -39.74 -0.10
N PHE A 477 -13.32 -40.63 0.47
CA PHE A 477 -11.94 -40.33 0.86
C PHE A 477 -11.10 -39.84 -0.33
N LEU A 478 -11.03 -40.62 -1.42
CA LEU A 478 -10.22 -40.30 -2.59
C LEU A 478 -10.64 -38.99 -3.25
N VAL A 479 -11.94 -38.72 -3.36
CA VAL A 479 -12.45 -37.46 -3.93
C VAL A 479 -12.01 -36.27 -3.09
N LEU A 480 -12.17 -36.33 -1.76
CA LEU A 480 -11.78 -35.25 -0.87
C LEU A 480 -10.25 -35.08 -0.83
N ASP A 481 -9.51 -36.20 -0.79
CA ASP A 481 -8.06 -36.22 -0.73
C ASP A 481 -7.44 -35.65 -2.01
N VAL A 482 -7.95 -35.98 -3.19
CA VAL A 482 -7.47 -35.40 -4.47
C VAL A 482 -7.57 -33.87 -4.48
N VAL A 483 -8.65 -33.29 -3.95
CA VAL A 483 -8.81 -31.83 -3.88
C VAL A 483 -7.75 -31.23 -2.96
N VAL A 484 -7.53 -31.81 -1.78
CA VAL A 484 -6.51 -31.35 -0.83
C VAL A 484 -5.11 -31.57 -1.39
N PHE A 485 -4.86 -32.69 -2.05
CA PHE A 485 -3.58 -33.06 -2.65
C PHE A 485 -3.16 -32.05 -3.73
N ILE A 486 -4.06 -31.73 -4.66
CA ILE A 486 -3.79 -30.76 -5.73
C ILE A 486 -3.48 -29.39 -5.13
N ALA A 487 -4.28 -28.92 -4.17
CA ALA A 487 -4.06 -27.64 -3.51
C ALA A 487 -2.73 -27.62 -2.76
N ALA A 488 -2.47 -28.61 -1.91
CA ALA A 488 -1.25 -28.69 -1.10
C ALA A 488 0.01 -28.83 -1.98
N THR A 489 -0.05 -29.62 -3.05
CA THR A 489 1.07 -29.78 -4.00
C THR A 489 1.35 -28.50 -4.76
N THR A 490 0.31 -27.79 -5.21
CA THR A 490 0.47 -26.49 -5.89
C THR A 490 1.11 -25.46 -4.95
N LEU A 491 0.66 -25.40 -3.70
CA LEU A 491 1.26 -24.51 -2.70
C LEU A 491 2.71 -24.91 -2.37
N THR A 492 2.98 -26.20 -2.19
CA THR A 492 4.32 -26.72 -1.87
C THR A 492 5.31 -26.40 -2.99
N THR A 493 4.95 -26.65 -4.24
CA THR A 493 5.80 -26.36 -5.41
C THR A 493 6.02 -24.85 -5.59
N ALA A 494 4.98 -24.04 -5.43
CA ALA A 494 5.10 -22.57 -5.49
C ALA A 494 6.02 -22.03 -4.39
N GLN A 495 5.84 -22.46 -3.14
CA GLN A 495 6.65 -22.02 -2.01
C GLN A 495 8.11 -22.52 -2.12
N ALA A 496 8.33 -23.76 -2.57
CA ALA A 496 9.67 -24.28 -2.83
C ALA A 496 10.41 -23.45 -3.89
N SER A 497 9.73 -23.11 -5.00
CA SER A 497 10.28 -22.23 -6.05
C SER A 497 10.61 -20.83 -5.54
N GLN A 498 9.74 -20.27 -4.70
CA GLN A 498 9.93 -18.96 -4.08
C GLN A 498 11.12 -18.93 -3.10
N ILE A 499 11.24 -19.96 -2.25
CA ILE A 499 12.39 -20.15 -1.35
C ILE A 499 13.67 -20.26 -2.17
N ALA A 500 13.69 -21.10 -3.21
CA ALA A 500 14.85 -21.28 -4.09
C ALA A 500 15.29 -19.98 -4.78
N ARG A 501 14.39 -19.00 -4.94
CA ARG A 501 14.64 -17.70 -5.58
C ARG A 501 14.77 -16.54 -4.60
N ASN A 502 14.69 -16.79 -3.28
CA ASN A 502 14.57 -15.79 -2.20
C ASN A 502 13.57 -14.66 -2.52
N ILE A 503 12.39 -15.01 -3.00
CA ILE A 503 11.31 -14.05 -3.30
C ILE A 503 10.04 -14.43 -2.57
N THR A 504 9.33 -13.43 -2.05
CA THR A 504 8.07 -13.67 -1.39
C THR A 504 6.91 -13.78 -2.39
N THR A 505 5.80 -14.41 -1.99
CA THR A 505 4.57 -14.47 -2.82
C THR A 505 4.10 -13.07 -3.19
N ASN A 506 4.09 -12.14 -2.23
CA ASN A 506 3.70 -10.76 -2.44
C ASN A 506 4.64 -10.01 -3.41
N GLU A 507 5.95 -10.20 -3.27
CA GLU A 507 6.94 -9.60 -4.17
C GLU A 507 6.80 -10.13 -5.59
N PHE A 508 6.63 -11.44 -5.74
CA PHE A 508 6.45 -12.06 -7.04
C PHE A 508 5.17 -11.53 -7.73
N ALA A 509 4.06 -11.48 -7.01
CA ALA A 509 2.79 -10.99 -7.55
C ALA A 509 2.80 -9.48 -7.88
N ASN A 510 3.63 -8.69 -7.18
CA ASN A 510 3.68 -7.23 -7.34
C ASN A 510 5.05 -6.75 -7.83
N ALA A 511 5.79 -7.59 -8.57
CA ALA A 511 7.18 -7.31 -8.94
C ALA A 511 7.34 -5.99 -9.70
N ILE A 512 6.36 -5.65 -10.54
CA ILE A 512 6.33 -4.39 -11.28
C ILE A 512 6.29 -3.19 -10.33
N ARG A 513 5.62 -3.27 -9.18
CA ARG A 513 5.50 -2.15 -8.23
C ARG A 513 6.79 -1.89 -7.44
N TYR A 514 7.64 -2.91 -7.29
CA TYR A 514 8.85 -2.81 -6.49
C TYR A 514 10.04 -2.41 -7.37
N GLY A 515 10.45 -1.14 -7.28
CA GLY A 515 11.59 -0.62 -8.04
C GLY A 515 12.89 -1.39 -7.79
N TYR A 516 13.12 -1.87 -6.57
CA TYR A 516 14.28 -2.70 -6.23
C TYR A 516 14.29 -4.09 -6.89
N LEU A 517 13.17 -4.53 -7.48
CA LEU A 517 13.08 -5.78 -8.27
C LEU A 517 13.26 -5.53 -9.78
N ARG A 518 13.58 -4.31 -10.19
CA ARG A 518 13.92 -3.96 -11.58
C ARG A 518 15.42 -3.71 -11.71
N GLY A 519 16.03 -4.25 -12.75
CA GLY A 519 17.40 -3.94 -13.13
C GLY A 519 17.51 -2.60 -13.87
N PRO A 520 18.75 -2.13 -14.14
CA PRO A 520 19.00 -0.92 -14.94
C PRO A 520 18.42 -0.98 -16.36
N ASP A 521 18.25 -2.19 -16.90
CA ASP A 521 17.64 -2.50 -18.19
C ASP A 521 16.09 -2.62 -18.11
N GLY A 522 15.50 -2.35 -16.95
CA GLY A 522 14.06 -2.49 -16.69
C GLY A 522 13.58 -3.92 -16.52
N ARG A 523 14.46 -4.93 -16.63
CA ARG A 523 14.09 -6.34 -16.49
C ARG A 523 13.97 -6.75 -15.03
N PHE A 524 13.18 -7.79 -14.76
CA PHE A 524 13.05 -8.34 -13.42
C PHE A 524 14.38 -8.88 -12.90
N ARG A 525 14.82 -8.41 -11.73
CA ARG A 525 16.05 -8.84 -11.08
C ARG A 525 15.85 -8.84 -9.56
N ASN A 526 16.06 -9.99 -8.91
CA ASN A 526 15.94 -10.07 -7.44
C ASN A 526 17.32 -9.92 -6.76
N PRO A 527 17.62 -8.77 -6.11
CA PRO A 527 18.91 -8.53 -5.47
C PRO A 527 19.20 -9.45 -4.28
N TYR A 528 18.17 -10.08 -3.72
CA TYR A 528 18.28 -10.98 -2.57
C TYR A 528 18.50 -12.45 -2.99
N ASN A 529 18.57 -12.75 -4.29
CA ASN A 529 18.75 -14.13 -4.76
C ASN A 529 20.24 -14.52 -4.78
N HIS A 530 20.67 -15.36 -3.84
CA HIS A 530 22.05 -15.87 -3.75
C HIS A 530 22.29 -17.20 -4.50
N GLY A 531 21.32 -17.64 -5.30
CA GLY A 531 21.33 -18.93 -5.97
C GLY A 531 20.64 -20.02 -5.15
N CYS A 532 20.02 -20.97 -5.87
CA CYS A 532 19.13 -22.00 -5.31
C CYS A 532 19.73 -22.72 -4.10
N ARG A 533 21.00 -23.16 -4.19
CA ARG A 533 21.66 -23.93 -3.13
C ARG A 533 21.80 -23.12 -1.83
N LYS A 534 22.27 -21.86 -1.91
CA LYS A 534 22.46 -21.00 -0.73
C LYS A 534 21.12 -20.62 -0.12
N ASN A 535 20.17 -20.13 -0.94
CA ASN A 535 18.83 -19.77 -0.48
C ASN A 535 18.13 -20.92 0.25
N CYS A 536 18.17 -22.14 -0.31
CA CYS A 536 17.57 -23.31 0.30
C CYS A 536 18.29 -23.74 1.59
N ALA A 537 19.63 -23.70 1.62
CA ALA A 537 20.40 -24.04 2.81
C ALA A 537 20.10 -23.07 3.96
N ASP A 538 20.15 -21.76 3.69
CA ASP A 538 19.87 -20.72 4.68
C ASP A 538 18.43 -20.85 5.20
N PHE A 539 17.45 -21.04 4.31
CA PHE A 539 16.06 -21.25 4.71
C PHE A 539 15.86 -22.49 5.59
N LEU A 540 16.53 -23.61 5.29
CA LEU A 540 16.41 -24.82 6.10
C LEU A 540 17.03 -24.66 7.49
N VAL A 541 18.19 -23.99 7.57
CA VAL A 541 18.92 -23.78 8.83
C VAL A 541 18.26 -22.68 9.67
N GLN A 542 18.09 -21.49 9.11
CA GLN A 542 17.67 -20.27 9.82
C GLN A 542 16.16 -20.04 9.77
N GLY A 543 15.46 -20.63 8.80
CA GLY A 543 14.03 -20.41 8.56
C GLY A 543 13.69 -19.23 7.63
N TYR A 544 14.71 -18.49 7.23
CA TYR A 544 14.67 -17.39 6.27
C TYR A 544 16.04 -17.27 5.59
N THR A 545 16.13 -16.51 4.51
CA THR A 545 17.41 -16.19 3.85
C THR A 545 17.98 -14.92 4.48
N ASP A 546 19.28 -14.90 4.79
CA ASP A 546 19.92 -13.67 5.27
C ASP A 546 19.97 -12.64 4.13
N ASP A 547 19.32 -11.51 4.34
CA ASP A 547 19.21 -10.42 3.36
C ASP A 547 20.28 -9.32 3.59
N ASN A 548 21.20 -9.50 4.55
CA ASN A 548 22.29 -8.56 4.83
C ASN A 548 23.31 -8.47 3.69
N GLU A 549 23.55 -9.58 3.01
CA GLU A 549 24.33 -9.60 1.78
C GLU A 549 23.37 -9.30 0.63
N ILE A 550 23.61 -8.23 -0.13
CA ILE A 550 22.81 -7.93 -1.31
C ILE A 550 23.67 -8.23 -2.54
N ALA A 551 23.15 -9.01 -3.50
CA ALA A 551 23.91 -9.41 -4.70
C ALA A 551 24.25 -8.21 -5.60
N TRP A 552 23.48 -7.12 -5.51
CA TRP A 552 23.77 -5.80 -6.07
C TRP A 552 22.95 -4.74 -5.33
N PRO A 553 23.45 -3.51 -5.14
CA PRO A 553 22.70 -2.46 -4.44
C PRO A 553 21.34 -2.20 -5.12
N PRO A 554 20.24 -2.06 -4.36
CA PRO A 554 18.93 -1.70 -4.90
C PRO A 554 19.02 -0.41 -5.72
N LEU A 555 18.22 -0.27 -6.78
CA LEU A 555 18.17 0.98 -7.57
C LEU A 555 17.92 2.23 -6.70
N GLN A 556 17.24 2.08 -5.56
CA GLN A 556 17.01 3.17 -4.58
C GLN A 556 18.26 3.64 -3.84
N GLN A 557 19.33 2.83 -3.77
CA GLN A 557 20.65 3.23 -3.27
C GLN A 557 21.56 3.76 -4.38
N VAL A 558 21.22 3.53 -5.66
CA VAL A 558 22.02 3.98 -6.82
C VAL A 558 21.50 5.31 -7.38
N ALA A 559 20.23 5.63 -7.13
CA ALA A 559 19.57 6.86 -7.57
C ALA A 559 19.48 7.96 -6.49
N SER A 560 20.13 7.77 -5.34
CA SER A 560 20.28 8.78 -4.28
C SER A 560 21.40 9.75 -4.59
#